data_AF-A0A535BC27-F1
#
_entry.id   AF-A0A535BC27-F1
#
_cell.length_a   1.000
_cell.length_b   1.000
_cell.length_c   1.000
_cell.angle_alpha   90.00
_cell.angle_beta   90.00
_cell.angle_gamma   90.00
#
_symmetry.space_group_name_H-M   'P 1'
#
loop_
_entity.id
_entity.type
_entity.pdbx_description
1 polymer ?
#
loop_
_entity_poly.entity_id
_entity_poly.type
_entity_poly.pdbx_seq_one_letter_code
_entity_poly.pdbx_strand_id
1 'polypeptide(L)' 'MSGGDAAENATIAEAVLAGEPGGHRDLVVLNAGLRIWLAERAGSIGKGTEIAREAIDSAAAHQKLEELRSRP' A
#
# COMPACT_ATOMS: atom_id res chain seq x y z
N MET A 1 13.93 9.95 0.42
CA MET A 1 13.51 8.61 -0.03
C MET A 1 13.63 8.58 -1.53
N SER A 2 14.35 7.59 -2.05
CA SER A 2 14.68 7.51 -3.47
C SER A 2 14.19 6.16 -3.98
N GLY A 3 13.56 6.14 -5.15
CA GLY A 3 13.42 4.92 -5.92
C GLY A 3 14.71 4.60 -6.68
N GLY A 4 14.70 3.49 -7.41
CA GLY A 4 15.79 3.03 -8.24
C GLY A 4 15.35 2.69 -9.66
N ASP A 5 16.00 1.69 -10.24
CA ASP A 5 15.56 1.10 -11.51
C ASP A 5 14.27 0.28 -11.35
N ALA A 6 13.82 -0.35 -12.42
CA ALA A 6 12.58 -1.13 -12.42
C ALA A 6 12.63 -2.32 -11.43
N ALA A 7 13.76 -3.02 -11.31
CA ALA A 7 13.89 -4.19 -10.44
C ALA A 7 13.97 -3.77 -8.96
N GLU A 8 14.70 -2.69 -8.68
CA GLU A 8 14.78 -2.11 -7.34
C GLU A 8 13.41 -1.58 -6.88
N ASN A 9 12.70 -0.86 -7.74
CA ASN A 9 11.35 -0.36 -7.41
C ASN A 9 10.33 -1.49 -7.22
N ALA A 10 10.44 -2.59 -7.98
CA ALA A 10 9.62 -3.77 -7.77
C ALA A 10 9.86 -4.37 -6.37
N THR A 11 11.13 -4.49 -5.98
CA THR A 11 11.52 -4.99 -4.64
C THR A 11 10.99 -4.08 -3.53
N ILE A 12 11.13 -2.76 -3.68
CA ILE A 12 10.58 -1.77 -2.73
C ILE A 12 9.05 -1.88 -2.64
N ALA A 13 8.36 -2.01 -3.77
CA ALA A 13 6.91 -2.15 -3.78
C ALA A 13 6.44 -3.42 -3.09
N GLU A 14 7.11 -4.56 -3.33
CA GLU A 14 6.82 -5.83 -2.66
C GLU A 14 7.05 -5.75 -1.15
N ALA A 15 8.17 -5.18 -0.72
CA ALA A 15 8.47 -4.91 0.69
C ALA A 15 7.37 -4.08 1.37
N VAL A 16 6.92 -3.01 0.73
CA VAL A 16 5.83 -2.17 1.24
C VAL A 16 4.53 -2.97 1.38
N LEU A 17 4.16 -3.74 0.37
CA LEU A 17 2.92 -4.53 0.37
C LEU A 17 2.99 -5.71 1.37
N ALA A 18 4.18 -6.23 1.64
CA ALA A 18 4.45 -7.22 2.69
C ALA A 18 4.44 -6.62 4.11
N GLY A 19 4.31 -5.29 4.24
CA GLY A 19 4.20 -4.60 5.52
C GLY A 19 5.53 -4.20 6.16
N GLU A 20 6.64 -4.19 5.41
CA GLU A 20 7.91 -3.74 5.96
C GLU A 20 7.82 -2.29 6.47
N PRO A 21 8.23 -2.01 7.72
CA PRO A 21 8.17 -0.68 8.28
C PRO A 21 9.19 0.25 7.61
N GLY A 22 8.79 1.48 7.31
CA GLY A 22 9.68 2.50 6.76
C GLY A 22 8.94 3.58 5.97
N GLY A 23 9.69 4.62 5.58
CA GLY A 23 9.10 5.80 4.93
C GLY A 23 8.36 5.50 3.63
N HIS A 24 8.79 4.50 2.85
CA HIS A 24 8.06 4.05 1.65
C HIS A 24 6.66 3.54 2.00
N ARG A 25 6.53 2.70 3.05
CA ARG A 25 5.23 2.22 3.54
C ARG A 25 4.38 3.38 4.05
N ASP A 26 4.95 4.30 4.81
CA ASP A 26 4.21 5.44 5.35
C ASP A 26 3.62 6.34 4.25
N LEU A 27 4.39 6.63 3.18
CA LEU A 27 3.88 7.38 2.03
C LEU A 27 2.80 6.62 1.26
N VAL A 28 2.94 5.30 1.10
CA VAL A 28 1.91 4.48 0.43
C VAL A 28 0.63 4.43 1.26
N VAL A 29 0.71 4.26 2.58
CA VAL A 29 -0.45 4.33 3.49
C VAL A 29 -1.14 5.68 3.39
N LEU A 30 -0.38 6.78 3.38
CA LEU A 30 -0.94 8.13 3.22
C LEU A 30 -1.67 8.28 1.88
N ASN A 31 -1.01 7.95 0.77
CA ASN A 31 -1.59 8.08 -0.57
C ASN A 31 -2.83 7.21 -0.75
N ALA A 32 -2.78 5.94 -0.32
CA ALA A 32 -3.92 5.04 -0.37
C ALA A 32 -5.05 5.53 0.54
N GLY A 33 -4.74 5.99 1.76
CA GLY A 33 -5.72 6.53 2.69
C GLY A 33 -6.45 7.77 2.15
N LEU A 34 -5.72 8.68 1.51
CA LEU A 34 -6.31 9.83 0.80
C LEU A 34 -7.25 9.38 -0.32
N ARG A 35 -6.88 8.35 -1.10
CA ARG A 35 -7.73 7.81 -2.17
C ARG A 35 -8.99 7.13 -1.65
N ILE A 36 -8.90 6.39 -0.54
CA ILE A 36 -10.05 5.77 0.13
C ILE A 36 -11.01 6.84 0.62
N TRP A 37 -10.50 7.90 1.25
CA TRP A 37 -11.31 9.04 1.69
C TRP A 37 -11.98 9.77 0.51
N LEU A 38 -11.22 10.09 -0.55
CA LEU A 38 -11.75 10.75 -1.75
C LEU A 38 -12.81 9.92 -2.49
N ALA A 39 -12.78 8.59 -2.34
CA ALA A 39 -13.79 7.70 -2.90
C ALA A 39 -15.02 7.53 -1.97
N GLU A 40 -15.15 8.38 -0.94
CA GLU A 40 -16.23 8.36 0.05
C GLU A 40 -16.32 7.03 0.82
N ARG A 41 -15.20 6.29 0.93
CA ARG A 41 -15.10 5.03 1.67
C ARG A 41 -14.60 5.18 3.11
N ALA A 42 -14.29 6.41 3.52
CA ALA A 42 -13.92 6.75 4.89
C ALA A 42 -14.47 8.13 5.26
N GLY A 43 -14.89 8.31 6.52
CA GLY A 43 -15.45 9.58 7.01
C GLY A 43 -14.41 10.69 7.25
N SER A 44 -13.12 10.37 7.18
CA SER A 44 -12.03 11.33 7.33
C SER A 44 -10.75 10.78 6.69
N ILE A 45 -9.76 11.66 6.47
CA ILE A 45 -8.42 11.25 6.03
C ILE A 45 -7.80 10.26 7.02
N GLY A 46 -7.92 10.53 8.33
CA GLY A 46 -7.42 9.63 9.36
C GLY A 46 -8.01 8.23 9.25
N LYS A 47 -9.34 8.13 9.07
CA LYS A 47 -9.98 6.83 8.87
C LYS A 47 -9.56 6.15 7.57
N GLY A 48 -9.34 6.92 6.50
CA GLY A 48 -8.79 6.40 5.25
C GLY A 48 -7.39 5.81 5.45
N THR A 49 -6.51 6.49 6.17
CA THR A 49 -5.16 5.99 6.49
C THR A 49 -5.18 4.77 7.39
N GLU A 50 -6.12 4.65 8.33
CA GLU A 50 -6.32 3.44 9.13
C GLU A 50 -6.68 2.24 8.25
N ILE A 51 -7.64 2.40 7.33
CA ILE A 51 -8.04 1.32 6.41
C ILE A 51 -6.88 0.92 5.50
N ALA A 52 -6.12 1.89 4.96
CA ALA A 52 -4.95 1.60 4.14
C ALA A 52 -3.85 0.85 4.92
N ARG A 53 -3.61 1.25 6.18
CA ARG A 53 -2.66 0.58 7.08
C ARG A 53 -3.11 -0.85 7.37
N GLU A 54 -4.38 -1.05 7.70
CA GLU A 54 -4.96 -2.37 7.94
C GLU A 54 -4.85 -3.28 6.71
N ALA A 55 -5.07 -2.77 5.50
CA ALA A 55 -4.89 -3.55 4.27
C ALA A 55 -3.46 -4.05 4.08
N ILE A 56 -2.45 -3.27 4.47
CA ILE A 56 -1.04 -3.68 4.42
C ILE A 56 -0.73 -4.66 5.57
N ASP A 57 -1.10 -4.30 6.80
CA ASP A 57 -0.70 -5.04 8.01
C ASP A 57 -1.40 -6.39 8.14
N SER A 58 -2.59 -6.54 7.54
CA SER A 58 -3.30 -7.82 7.42
C SER A 58 -2.81 -8.71 6.29
N ALA A 59 -1.78 -8.28 5.54
CA ALA A 59 -1.29 -8.90 4.31
C ALA A 59 -2.30 -8.95 3.15
N ALA A 60 -3.49 -8.34 3.28
CA ALA A 60 -4.49 -8.31 2.21
C ALA A 60 -3.96 -7.63 0.93
N ALA A 61 -3.15 -6.58 1.08
CA ALA A 61 -2.50 -5.90 -0.04
C ALA A 61 -1.50 -6.81 -0.78
N HIS A 62 -0.69 -7.57 -0.05
CA HIS A 62 0.23 -8.56 -0.63
C HIS A 62 -0.53 -9.71 -1.31
N GLN A 63 -1.56 -10.25 -0.67
CA GLN A 63 -2.42 -11.28 -1.27
C GLN A 63 -3.04 -10.79 -2.58
N LYS A 64 -3.45 -9.51 -2.64
CA LYS A 64 -4.00 -8.92 -3.86
C LYS A 64 -2.97 -8.86 -4.99
N LEU A 65 -1.70 -8.60 -4.68
CA LEU A 65 -0.62 -8.65 -5.68
C LEU A 65 -0.47 -10.06 -6.28
N GLU A 66 -0.47 -11.09 -5.43
CA GLU A 66 -0.35 -12.49 -5.87
C GLU A 66 -1.55 -12.94 -6.71
N GLU A 67 -2.76 -12.51 -6.36
CA GLU A 67 -3.93 -12.68 -7.22
C GLU A 67 -3.74 -12.01 -8.59
N LEU A 68 -3.20 -10.79 -8.64
CA LEU A 68 -2.99 -10.08 -9.90
C LEU A 68 -1.92 -10.73 -10.77
N ARG A 69 -0.86 -11.29 -10.17
CA ARG A 69 0.22 -12.02 -10.85
C ARG A 69 -0.24 -13.34 -11.47
N SER A 70 -1.20 -13.99 -10.81
CA SER A 70 -1.76 -15.27 -11.26
C SER A 70 -2.89 -15.12 -12.29
N ARG A 71 -3.27 -13.89 -12.66
CA ARG A 71 -4.26 -13.65 -13.72
C ARG A 71 -3.64 -13.90 -15.10
N PRO A 72 -4.38 -14.57 -16.01
CA PRO A 72 -3.95 -14.79 -17.38
C PRO A 72 -3.97 -13.49 -18.20
#